data_AF-A0A4Z0EHT1-F1
#
_entry.id   AF-A0A4Z0EHT1-F1
#
_cell.length_a   1.000
_cell.length_b   1.000
_cell.length_c   1.000
_cell.angle_alpha   90.00
_cell.angle_beta   90.00
_cell.angle_gamma   90.00
#
_symmetry.space_group_name_H-M   'P 1'
#
loop_
_entity.id
_entity.type
_entity.pdbx_description
1 polymer ?
#
loop_
_entity_poly.entity_id
_entity_poly.type
_entity_poly.pdbx_seq_one_letter_code
_entity_poly.pdbx_strand_id
1 'polypeptide(L)'
;MEMLYTSRLFAAELLVEVERGLVQLDSAFDPVRLGHWATGRYLAYVGRMEEGLADRMQTIQLLEDGPEFEMSIDQIRAFAKAML
;
A
#
# COMPACT_ATOMS: atom_id res chain seq x y z
N MET A 1 4.04 0.77 -25.06
CA MET A 1 3.86 1.97 -24.24
C MET A 1 3.64 1.48 -22.82
N GLU A 2 4.66 1.54 -21.98
CA GLU A 2 4.51 1.10 -20.59
C GLU A 2 3.60 2.10 -19.86
N MET A 3 2.55 1.60 -19.21
CA MET A 3 1.64 2.45 -18.46
C MET A 3 2.34 2.92 -17.19
N LEU A 4 2.31 4.24 -16.94
CA LEU A 4 2.83 4.85 -15.73
C LEU A 4 2.04 4.33 -14.51
N TYR A 5 2.76 3.98 -13.44
CA TYR A 5 2.13 3.65 -12.16
C TYR A 5 1.75 4.93 -11.43
N THR A 6 0.47 5.11 -11.13
CA THR A 6 -0.09 6.37 -10.62
C THR A 6 -0.57 6.22 -9.19
N SER A 7 -0.69 7.34 -8.48
CA SER A 7 -1.25 7.40 -7.12
C SER A 7 -2.64 6.78 -7.07
N ARG A 8 -3.47 7.05 -8.08
CA ARG A 8 -4.81 6.48 -8.21
C ARG A 8 -4.79 4.96 -8.35
N LEU A 9 -3.88 4.41 -9.17
CA LEU A 9 -3.75 2.97 -9.35
C LEU A 9 -3.24 2.30 -8.07
N PHE A 10 -2.20 2.85 -7.45
CA PHE A 10 -1.69 2.36 -6.17
C PHE A 10 -2.78 2.37 -5.08
N ALA A 11 -3.55 3.46 -4.97
CA ALA A 11 -4.66 3.58 -4.01
C ALA A 11 -5.74 2.52 -4.23
N ALA A 12 -6.12 2.27 -5.50
CA ALA A 12 -7.09 1.24 -5.83
C ALA A 12 -6.59 -0.17 -5.47
N GLU A 13 -5.34 -0.48 -5.79
CA GLU A 13 -4.74 -1.78 -5.45
C GLU A 13 -4.57 -1.94 -3.93
N LEU A 14 -4.20 -0.87 -3.21
CA LEU A 14 -4.06 -0.84 -1.75
C LEU A 14 -5.38 -1.16 -1.06
N LEU A 15 -6.49 -0.56 -1.50
CA LEU A 15 -7.82 -0.87 -0.96
C LEU A 15 -8.19 -2.34 -1.20
N VAL A 16 -7.93 -2.87 -2.40
CA VAL A 16 -8.16 -4.29 -2.71
C VAL A 16 -7.31 -5.20 -1.83
N GLU A 17 -6.05 -4.85 -1.57
CA GLU A 17 -5.15 -5.65 -0.75
C GLU A 17 -5.57 -5.66 0.73
N VAL A 18 -6.05 -4.52 1.25
CA VAL A 18 -6.66 -4.44 2.58
C VAL A 18 -7.86 -5.38 2.69
N GLU A 19 -8.81 -5.33 1.75
CA GLU A 19 -9.97 -6.23 1.76
C GLU A 19 -9.57 -7.70 1.62
N ARG A 20 -8.57 -8.01 0.78
CA ARG A 20 -8.01 -9.37 0.67
C ARG A 20 -7.49 -9.87 2.02
N GLY A 21 -6.80 -9.01 2.78
CA GLY A 21 -6.30 -9.35 4.11
C GLY A 21 -7.41 -9.68 5.10
N LEU A 22 -8.52 -8.96 5.04
CA LEU A 22 -9.68 -9.19 5.91
C LEU A 22 -10.46 -10.47 5.55
N VAL A 23 -10.45 -10.89 4.28
CA VAL A 23 -11.18 -12.07 3.82
C VAL A 23 -10.37 -13.37 3.96
N GLN A 24 -9.05 -13.31 3.73
CA GLN A 24 -8.21 -14.51 3.72
C GLN A 24 -7.81 -15.00 5.11
N LEU A 25 -7.82 -14.12 6.10
CA LEU A 25 -7.47 -14.43 7.46
C LEU A 25 -8.77 -14.55 8.26
N ASP A 26 -9.10 -15.74 8.75
CA ASP A 26 -10.02 -15.92 9.89
C ASP A 26 -9.45 -15.29 11.20
N SER A 27 -8.50 -14.34 11.07
CA SER A 27 -7.74 -13.68 12.13
C SER A 27 -7.61 -12.18 11.88
N ALA A 28 -7.08 -11.47 12.88
CA ALA A 28 -6.84 -10.04 12.81
C ALA A 28 -6.00 -9.64 11.58
N PHE A 29 -6.29 -8.45 11.05
CA PHE A 29 -5.56 -7.81 9.95
C PHE A 29 -4.06 -7.74 10.26
N ASP A 30 -3.23 -8.12 9.29
CA ASP A 30 -1.76 -8.09 9.38
C ASP A 30 -1.20 -6.90 8.56
N PRO A 31 -0.77 -5.81 9.21
CA PRO A 31 -0.19 -4.64 8.54
C PRO A 31 1.19 -4.92 7.95
N VAL A 32 1.98 -5.85 8.52
CA VAL A 32 3.34 -6.18 8.03
C VAL A 32 3.25 -6.79 6.63
N ARG A 33 2.28 -7.68 6.41
CA ARG A 33 1.99 -8.23 5.07
C ARG A 33 1.71 -7.14 4.05
N LEU A 34 1.02 -6.07 4.46
CA LEU A 34 0.71 -4.95 3.57
C LEU A 34 1.95 -4.13 3.23
N GLY A 35 2.87 -3.96 4.18
CA GLY A 35 4.18 -3.33 3.93
C GLY A 35 4.99 -4.09 2.89
N HIS A 36 5.15 -5.41 3.05
CA HIS A 36 5.82 -6.25 2.06
C HIS A 36 5.19 -6.17 0.67
N TRP A 37 3.86 -6.14 0.61
CA TRP A 37 3.14 -5.95 -0.65
C TRP A 37 3.50 -4.61 -1.31
N ALA A 38 3.55 -3.52 -0.53
CA ALA A 38 3.89 -2.19 -1.05
C ALA A 38 5.35 -2.11 -1.52
N THR A 39 6.28 -2.78 -0.83
CA THR A 39 7.68 -2.93 -1.26
C THR A 39 7.76 -3.65 -2.61
N GLY A 40 6.99 -4.74 -2.78
CA GLY A 40 6.89 -5.44 -4.07
C GLY A 40 6.38 -4.56 -5.21
N ARG A 41 5.36 -3.72 -4.95
CA ARG A 41 4.87 -2.75 -5.95
C ARG A 41 5.91 -1.71 -6.30
N TYR A 42 6.63 -1.17 -5.32
CA TYR A 42 7.67 -0.19 -5.58
C TYR A 42 8.77 -0.77 -6.46
N LEU A 43 9.28 -1.96 -6.12
CA LEU A 43 10.31 -2.63 -6.92
C LEU A 43 9.86 -2.94 -8.36
N ALA A 44 8.58 -3.28 -8.55
CA ALA A 44 8.02 -3.54 -9.89
C ALA A 44 7.92 -2.28 -10.76
N TYR A 45 7.72 -1.11 -10.15
CA TYR A 45 7.41 0.13 -10.86
C TYR A 45 8.46 1.24 -10.69
N VAL A 46 9.57 0.99 -9.97
CA VAL A 46 10.66 1.95 -9.82
C VAL A 46 11.15 2.44 -11.19
N GLY A 47 11.29 3.76 -11.34
CA GLY A 47 11.60 4.40 -12.62
C GLY A 47 10.41 4.56 -13.58
N ARG A 48 9.22 4.07 -13.22
CA ARG A 48 7.98 4.09 -14.03
C ARG A 48 6.75 4.47 -13.20
N MET A 49 6.94 5.40 -12.27
CA MET A 49 5.92 5.88 -11.35
C MET A 49 5.75 7.39 -11.43
N GLU A 50 4.56 7.86 -11.11
CA GLU A 50 4.23 9.28 -10.96
C GLU A 50 5.16 9.96 -9.95
N GLU A 51 5.46 11.24 -10.18
CA GLU A 51 6.25 12.05 -9.27
C GLU A 51 5.60 12.12 -7.88
N GLY A 52 6.39 11.91 -6.83
CA GLY A 52 5.91 11.88 -5.44
C GLY A 52 5.14 10.61 -5.04
N LEU A 53 4.91 9.65 -5.95
CA LEU A 53 4.30 8.38 -5.58
C LEU A 53 5.22 7.54 -4.69
N ALA A 54 6.53 7.56 -4.92
CA ALA A 54 7.51 6.83 -4.11
C ALA A 54 7.37 7.15 -2.61
N ASP A 55 7.28 8.44 -2.27
CA ASP A 55 7.14 8.91 -0.87
C ASP A 55 5.82 8.43 -0.24
N ARG A 56 4.75 8.39 -1.03
CA ARG A 56 3.46 7.85 -0.57
C ARG A 56 3.54 6.34 -0.35
N MET A 57 4.15 5.61 -1.27
CA MET A 57 4.34 4.16 -1.12
C MET A 57 5.17 3.83 0.12
N GLN A 58 6.19 4.64 0.43
CA GLN A 58 7.02 4.47 1.63
C GLN A 58 6.20 4.47 2.92
N THR A 59 5.12 5.27 3.00
CA THR A 59 4.23 5.28 4.17
C THR A 59 3.65 3.89 4.45
N ILE A 60 3.31 3.13 3.41
CA ILE A 60 2.80 1.77 3.56
C ILE A 60 3.94 0.78 3.75
N GLN A 61 5.09 0.98 3.09
CA GLN A 61 6.26 0.10 3.25
C GLN A 61 6.74 0.02 4.69
N LEU A 62 6.76 1.15 5.41
CA LEU A 62 7.19 1.22 6.81
C LEU A 62 6.39 0.28 7.73
N LEU A 63 5.19 -0.15 7.34
CA LEU A 63 4.44 -1.17 8.08
C LEU A 63 5.20 -2.50 8.20
N GLU A 64 6.14 -2.79 7.29
CA GLU A 64 6.95 -4.01 7.33
C GLU A 64 8.02 -3.98 8.44
N ASP A 65 8.37 -2.78 8.94
CA ASP A 65 9.44 -2.59 9.92
C ASP A 65 8.98 -2.86 11.37
N GLY A 66 7.68 -2.91 11.65
CA GLY A 66 7.15 -3.31 12.94
C GLY A 66 6.03 -2.44 13.52
N PRO A 67 5.63 -2.70 14.77
CA PRO A 67 4.48 -2.08 15.42
C PRO A 67 4.59 -0.56 15.62
N GLU A 68 5.80 0.00 15.60
CA GLU A 68 6.04 1.45 15.71
C GLU A 68 5.48 2.26 14.53
N PHE A 69 5.29 1.62 13.37
CA PHE A 69 4.71 2.22 12.17
C PHE A 69 3.28 1.78 11.92
N GLU A 70 2.70 0.98 12.82
CA GLU A 70 1.41 0.35 12.63
C GLU A 70 0.31 1.37 12.34
N MET A 71 -0.47 1.09 11.29
CA MET A 71 -1.66 1.84 10.92
C MET A 71 -2.88 0.94 11.05
N SER A 72 -3.94 1.46 11.68
CA SER A 72 -5.23 0.80 11.64
C SER A 72 -5.80 0.74 10.22
N ILE A 73 -6.70 -0.21 9.97
CA ILE A 73 -7.39 -0.37 8.68
C ILE A 73 -8.03 0.96 8.23
N ASP A 74 -8.64 1.71 9.15
CA ASP A 74 -9.30 2.98 8.82
C ASP A 74 -8.30 4.08 8.44
N GLN A 75 -7.12 4.12 9.08
CA GLN A 75 -6.02 5.01 8.69
C GLN A 75 -5.50 4.66 7.30
N ILE A 76 -5.34 3.37 6.99
CA ILE A 76 -4.89 2.91 5.66
C ILE A 76 -5.93 3.25 4.59
N ARG A 77 -7.22 3.02 4.86
CA ARG A 77 -8.31 3.39 3.95
C ARG A 77 -8.39 4.90 3.73
N ALA A 78 -8.22 5.70 4.78
CA ALA A 78 -8.20 7.15 4.67
C ALA A 78 -7.00 7.64 3.84
N PHE A 79 -5.82 7.07 4.09
CA PHE A 79 -4.61 7.32 3.31
C PHE A 79 -4.81 7.00 1.82
N ALA A 80 -5.37 5.82 1.51
CA ALA A 80 -5.69 5.44 0.14
C ALA A 80 -6.67 6.41 -0.53
N LYS A 81 -7.74 6.80 0.17
CA LYS A 81 -8.75 7.73 -0.36
C LYS A 81 -8.20 9.12 -0.64
N ALA A 82 -7.19 9.57 0.09
CA ALA A 82 -6.54 10.87 -0.15
C ALA A 82 -5.70 10.92 -1.45
N MET A 83 -5.54 9.78 -2.14
CA MET A 83 -4.80 9.64 -3.40
C MET A 83 -5.70 9.43 -4.64
N LEU A 84 -7.02 9.38 -4.46
CA LEU A 84 -8.00 9.14 -5.52
C LEU A 84 -8.45 10.41 -6.25
#